data_AF-A0A3B0Y2F6-F1
#
_entry.id   AF-A0A3B0Y2F6-F1
#
_cell.length_a   1.000
_cell.length_b   1.000
_cell.length_c   1.000
_cell.angle_alpha   90.00
_cell.angle_beta   90.00
_cell.angle_gamma   90.00
#
_symmetry.space_group_name_H-M   'P 1'
#
loop_
_entity.id
_entity.type
_entity.pdbx_description
1 polymer ?
#
loop_
_entity_poly.entity_id
_entity_poly.type
_entity_poly.pdbx_seq_one_letter_code
_entity_poly.pdbx_strand_id
1 'polypeptide(L)'
;MKQTGRAFEDLQQIYRVEHECQHMSDEDRKQYRLEHAKRLLEDLKNCTDNQINILVTPKSLVEKTLYYMIKHWNSLSRYLEEGYLKHDNSKAEQHMRPIALARRNYLFVGSDRRGRVAATYYSLFESCKTLQLTQ
;
A
#
# COMPACT_ATOMS: atom_id res chain seq x y z
N MET A 1 3.55 -9.67 -24.16
CA MET A 1 4.45 -8.55 -23.80
C MET A 1 3.78 -7.17 -23.87
N LYS A 2 2.93 -6.84 -24.85
CA LYS A 2 2.28 -5.50 -24.94
C LYS A 2 1.37 -5.13 -23.74
N GLN A 3 0.68 -6.09 -23.13
CA GLN A 3 -0.24 -5.80 -22.01
C GLN A 3 0.49 -5.53 -20.67
N THR A 4 1.70 -6.07 -20.48
CA THR A 4 2.51 -5.83 -19.27
C THR A 4 3.02 -4.39 -19.22
N GLY A 5 3.35 -3.80 -20.38
CA GLY A 5 3.73 -2.38 -20.46
C GLY A 5 2.59 -1.45 -20.06
N ARG A 6 1.37 -1.73 -20.55
CA ARG A 6 0.18 -0.94 -20.24
C ARG A 6 -0.16 -0.93 -18.75
N ALA A 7 -0.13 -2.07 -18.08
CA ALA A 7 -0.39 -2.13 -16.63
C ALA A 7 0.63 -1.32 -15.81
N PHE A 8 1.89 -1.28 -16.26
CA PHE A 8 2.91 -0.46 -15.64
C PHE A 8 2.67 1.03 -15.86
N GLU A 9 2.26 1.43 -17.06
CA GLU A 9 1.86 2.80 -17.38
C GLU A 9 0.66 3.25 -16.53
N ASP A 10 -0.37 2.41 -16.39
CA ASP A 10 -1.55 2.70 -15.57
C ASP A 10 -1.16 2.93 -14.09
N LEU A 11 -0.26 2.09 -13.56
CA LEU A 11 0.30 2.29 -12.21
C LEU A 11 1.06 3.61 -12.09
N GLN A 12 1.92 3.95 -13.06
CA GLN A 12 2.64 5.22 -13.05
C GLN A 12 1.69 6.43 -13.06
N GLN A 13 0.59 6.35 -13.81
CA GLN A 13 -0.41 7.42 -13.81
C GLN A 13 -1.13 7.52 -12.47
N ILE A 14 -1.46 6.40 -11.81
CA ILE A 14 -2.03 6.41 -10.47
C ILE A 14 -1.09 7.14 -9.48
N TYR A 15 0.21 6.83 -9.51
CA TYR A 15 1.20 7.52 -8.66
C TYR A 15 1.32 9.01 -8.98
N ARG A 16 1.16 9.41 -10.24
CA ARG A 16 1.15 10.82 -10.65
C ARG A 16 -0.06 11.55 -10.06
N VAL A 17 -1.26 10.97 -10.20
CA VAL A 17 -2.49 11.52 -9.61
C VAL A 17 -2.35 11.69 -8.10
N GLU A 18 -1.75 10.71 -7.40
CA GLU A 18 -1.50 10.79 -5.96
C GLU A 18 -0.50 11.89 -5.58
N HIS A 19 0.52 12.13 -6.40
CA HIS A 19 1.46 13.22 -6.20
C HIS A 19 0.81 14.60 -6.41
N GLU A 20 -0.07 14.73 -7.40
CA GLU A 20 -0.77 15.99 -7.71
C GLU A 20 -1.77 16.37 -6.61
N CYS A 21 -2.45 15.39 -6.01
CA CYS A 21 -3.45 15.63 -4.96
C CYS A 21 -2.89 15.62 -3.52
N GLN A 22 -1.58 15.51 -3.34
CA GLN A 22 -0.97 15.38 -2.00
C GLN A 22 -1.18 16.61 -1.10
N HIS A 23 -1.32 17.80 -1.69
CA HIS A 23 -1.48 19.08 -0.98
C HIS A 23 -2.95 19.48 -0.79
N MET A 24 -3.88 18.75 -1.39
CA MET A 24 -5.32 19.03 -1.31
C MET A 24 -5.91 18.65 0.06
N SER A 25 -7.06 19.24 0.39
CA SER A 25 -7.90 18.80 1.51
C SER A 25 -8.38 17.36 1.29
N ASP A 26 -8.89 16.69 2.33
CA ASP A 26 -9.34 15.30 2.19
C ASP A 26 -10.58 15.20 1.27
N GLU A 27 -11.51 16.17 1.34
CA GLU A 27 -12.65 16.25 0.45
C GLU A 27 -12.24 16.48 -1.02
N ASP A 28 -11.36 17.45 -1.27
CA ASP A 28 -10.89 17.76 -2.63
C ASP A 28 -10.08 16.59 -3.20
N ARG A 29 -9.24 15.95 -2.36
CA ARG A 29 -8.45 14.79 -2.75
C ARG A 29 -9.36 13.63 -3.18
N LYS A 30 -10.43 13.36 -2.43
CA LYS A 30 -11.43 12.33 -2.77
C LYS A 30 -12.06 12.62 -4.13
N GLN A 31 -12.50 13.86 -4.35
CA GLN A 31 -13.12 14.25 -5.61
C GLN A 31 -12.14 14.11 -6.80
N TYR A 32 -10.91 14.59 -6.63
CA TYR A 32 -9.86 14.49 -7.64
C TYR A 32 -9.54 13.02 -8.00
N ARG A 33 -9.47 12.14 -7.00
CA ARG A 33 -9.27 10.70 -7.20
C ARG A 33 -10.42 10.06 -7.97
N LEU A 34 -11.66 10.43 -7.69
CA LEU A 34 -12.84 9.91 -8.41
C LEU A 34 -12.83 10.31 -9.88
N GLU A 35 -12.33 11.50 -10.20
CA GLU A 35 -12.25 12.03 -11.56
C GLU A 35 -11.08 11.42 -12.36
N HIS A 36 -9.90 11.29 -11.72
CA HIS A 36 -8.66 10.96 -12.43
C HIS A 36 -8.16 9.52 -12.20
N ALA A 37 -8.33 8.95 -11.00
CA ALA A 37 -7.79 7.63 -10.67
C ALA A 37 -8.80 6.49 -10.86
N LYS A 38 -10.11 6.75 -10.70
CA LYS A 38 -11.14 5.71 -10.76
C LYS A 38 -11.11 4.91 -12.06
N ARG A 39 -11.06 5.60 -13.20
CA ARG A 39 -11.02 4.97 -14.53
C ARG A 39 -9.75 4.13 -14.73
N LEU A 40 -8.60 4.63 -14.27
CA LEU A 40 -7.32 3.90 -14.37
C LEU A 40 -7.37 2.60 -13.57
N LEU A 41 -7.96 2.63 -12.38
CA LEU A 41 -8.14 1.44 -11.56
C LEU A 41 -9.11 0.43 -12.20
N GLU A 42 -10.22 0.89 -12.77
CA GLU A 42 -11.16 0.02 -13.50
C GLU A 42 -10.49 -0.65 -14.71
N ASP A 43 -9.71 0.10 -15.48
CA ASP A 43 -8.93 -0.42 -16.61
C ASP A 43 -7.88 -1.45 -16.16
N LEU A 44 -7.18 -1.18 -15.05
CA LEU A 44 -6.21 -2.09 -14.46
C LEU A 44 -6.88 -3.38 -13.96
N LYS A 45 -8.08 -3.29 -13.36
CA LYS A 45 -8.87 -4.45 -12.94
C LYS A 45 -9.22 -5.33 -14.13
N ASN A 46 -9.80 -4.72 -15.16
CA ASN A 46 -10.20 -5.42 -16.38
C ASN A 46 -9.01 -6.09 -17.06
N CYS A 47 -7.84 -5.43 -17.07
CA CYS A 47 -6.61 -6.01 -17.58
C CYS A 47 -6.18 -7.25 -16.77
N THR A 48 -6.23 -7.16 -15.43
CA THR A 48 -5.86 -8.23 -14.51
C THR A 48 -6.78 -9.44 -14.64
N ASP A 49 -8.10 -9.21 -14.68
CA ASP A 49 -9.13 -10.26 -14.84
C ASP A 49 -8.98 -10.98 -16.20
N ASN A 50 -8.66 -10.25 -17.27
CA ASN A 50 -8.41 -10.84 -18.58
C ASN A 50 -7.11 -11.65 -18.63
N GLN A 51 -6.04 -11.19 -17.97
CA GLN A 51 -4.75 -11.88 -17.99
C GLN A 51 -4.76 -13.22 -17.28
N ILE A 52 -5.51 -13.33 -16.16
CA ILE A 52 -5.61 -14.58 -15.40
C ILE A 52 -6.18 -15.72 -16.24
N ASN A 53 -7.09 -15.42 -17.17
CA ASN A 53 -7.76 -16.41 -18.00
C ASN A 53 -6.95 -16.84 -19.24
N ILE A 54 -5.97 -16.03 -19.67
CA ILE A 54 -5.34 -16.18 -21.00
C ILE A 54 -3.87 -16.63 -20.92
N LEU A 55 -3.10 -16.16 -19.94
CA LEU A 55 -1.63 -16.12 -20.08
C LEU A 55 -0.84 -16.78 -18.95
N VAL A 56 -1.51 -17.37 -17.97
CA VAL A 56 -0.84 -17.73 -16.73
C VAL A 56 -0.56 -19.23 -16.67
N THR A 57 0.72 -19.58 -16.81
CA THR A 57 1.17 -20.93 -16.48
C THR A 57 0.87 -21.22 -15.01
N PRO A 58 0.23 -22.37 -14.69
CA PRO A 58 -0.07 -22.75 -13.32
C PRO A 58 1.18 -22.72 -12.45
N LYS A 59 1.05 -22.15 -11.24
CA LYS A 59 2.07 -21.95 -10.20
C LYS A 59 3.16 -20.92 -10.51
N SER A 60 3.04 -20.13 -11.57
CA SER A 60 3.99 -19.05 -11.85
C SER A 60 3.93 -17.94 -10.80
N LEU A 61 5.02 -17.18 -10.63
CA LEU A 61 5.03 -16.00 -9.76
C LEU A 61 3.98 -14.97 -10.21
N VAL A 62 3.78 -14.84 -11.52
CA VAL A 62 2.79 -13.94 -12.12
C VAL A 62 1.38 -14.33 -11.71
N GLU A 63 1.03 -15.63 -11.73
CA GLU A 63 -0.26 -16.11 -11.23
C GLU A 63 -0.54 -15.66 -9.80
N LYS A 64 0.42 -15.91 -8.92
CA LYS A 64 0.28 -15.62 -7.50
C LYS A 64 0.06 -14.13 -7.27
N THR A 65 0.79 -13.28 -7.99
CA THR A 65 0.65 -11.83 -7.92
C THR A 65 -0.71 -11.37 -8.43
N LEU A 66 -1.14 -11.83 -9.61
CA LEU A 66 -2.45 -11.44 -10.17
C LEU A 66 -3.60 -11.92 -9.28
N TYR A 67 -3.54 -13.16 -8.79
CA TYR A 67 -4.55 -13.72 -7.89
C TYR A 67 -4.60 -12.94 -6.57
N TYR A 68 -3.44 -12.56 -6.03
CA TYR A 68 -3.36 -11.73 -4.84
C TYR A 68 -3.98 -10.34 -5.07
N MET A 69 -3.68 -9.69 -6.19
CA MET A 69 -4.26 -8.39 -6.54
C MET A 69 -5.78 -8.46 -6.66
N ILE A 70 -6.33 -9.45 -7.37
CA ILE A 70 -7.79 -9.63 -7.51
C ILE A 70 -8.42 -9.91 -6.15
N LYS A 71 -7.85 -10.82 -5.36
CA LYS A 71 -8.35 -11.17 -4.02
C LYS A 71 -8.44 -9.96 -3.11
N HIS A 72 -7.49 -9.03 -3.22
CA HIS A 72 -7.40 -7.83 -2.39
C HIS A 72 -7.89 -6.56 -3.09
N TRP A 73 -8.60 -6.68 -4.22
CA TRP A 73 -9.00 -5.54 -5.05
C TRP A 73 -9.77 -4.47 -4.27
N ASN A 74 -10.76 -4.89 -3.47
CA ASN A 74 -11.55 -3.96 -2.65
C ASN A 74 -10.67 -3.17 -1.66
N SER A 75 -9.61 -3.78 -1.14
CA SER A 75 -8.66 -3.09 -0.26
C SER A 75 -7.78 -2.12 -1.05
N LEU A 76 -7.37 -2.50 -2.27
CA LEU A 76 -6.54 -1.66 -3.14
C LEU A 76 -7.30 -0.44 -3.66
N SER A 77 -8.60 -0.54 -3.91
CA SER A 77 -9.42 0.58 -4.38
C SER A 77 -10.01 1.44 -3.25
N ARG A 78 -9.88 1.01 -1.99
CA ARG A 78 -10.54 1.64 -0.84
C ARG A 78 -10.12 3.09 -0.61
N TYR A 79 -8.90 3.46 -1.00
CA TYR A 79 -8.41 4.84 -0.84
C TYR A 79 -9.20 5.87 -1.67
N LEU A 80 -10.01 5.42 -2.64
CA LEU A 80 -10.95 6.27 -3.37
C LEU A 80 -12.16 6.67 -2.52
N GLU A 81 -12.48 5.92 -1.45
CA GLU A 81 -13.64 6.18 -0.61
C GLU A 81 -13.45 7.45 0.22
N GLU A 82 -12.25 7.69 0.74
CA GLU A 82 -11.96 8.83 1.62
C GLU A 82 -10.57 9.42 1.38
N GLY A 83 -10.45 10.76 1.43
CA GLY A 83 -9.20 11.47 1.10
C GLY A 83 -8.05 11.24 2.08
N TYR A 84 -8.36 10.98 3.36
CA TYR A 84 -7.34 10.71 4.38
C TYR A 84 -6.67 9.34 4.20
N LEU A 85 -7.30 8.43 3.44
CA LEU A 85 -6.73 7.11 3.14
C LEU A 85 -5.56 7.25 2.17
N LYS A 86 -4.50 6.49 2.44
CA LYS A 86 -3.34 6.38 1.56
C LYS A 86 -3.54 5.23 0.56
N HIS A 87 -3.05 5.43 -0.66
CA HIS A 87 -3.13 4.44 -1.73
C HIS A 87 -2.20 3.24 -1.49
N ASP A 88 -1.12 3.44 -0.74
CA ASP A 88 -0.13 2.42 -0.42
C ASP A 88 0.17 2.35 1.09
N ASN A 89 0.95 1.31 1.45
CA ASN A 89 1.41 1.08 2.81
C ASN A 89 2.81 1.67 3.07
N SER A 90 3.38 2.42 2.13
CA SER A 90 4.80 2.81 2.15
C SER A 90 5.18 3.55 3.44
N LYS A 91 4.29 4.42 3.92
CA LYS A 91 4.50 5.14 5.18
C LYS A 91 4.55 4.19 6.39
N ALA A 92 3.64 3.23 6.49
CA ALA A 92 3.65 2.29 7.63
C ALA A 92 4.88 1.37 7.56
N GLU A 93 5.28 0.92 6.37
CA GLU A 93 6.51 0.15 6.18
C GLU A 93 7.75 0.95 6.60
N GLN A 94 7.80 2.24 6.26
CA GLN A 94 8.86 3.13 6.71
C GLN A 94 8.92 3.23 8.25
N HIS A 95 7.78 3.36 8.93
CA HIS A 95 7.71 3.37 10.40
C HIS A 95 8.08 2.01 11.03
N MET A 96 7.79 0.90 10.36
CA MET A 96 8.14 -0.44 10.83
C MET A 96 9.61 -0.82 10.57
N ARG A 97 10.28 -0.18 9.61
CA ARG A 97 11.64 -0.52 9.18
C ARG A 97 12.66 -0.53 10.33
N PRO A 98 12.69 0.45 11.26
CA PRO A 98 13.61 0.40 12.41
C PRO A 98 13.41 -0.83 13.28
N ILE A 99 12.15 -1.23 13.52
CA ILE A 99 11.81 -2.43 14.33
C ILE A 99 12.27 -3.69 13.60
N ALA A 100 12.01 -3.77 12.29
CA ALA A 100 12.40 -4.90 11.46
C ALA A 100 13.93 -5.09 11.36
N LEU A 101 14.70 -4.00 11.48
CA LEU A 101 16.16 -4.04 11.56
C LEU A 101 16.65 -4.39 12.96
N ALA A 102 16.08 -3.74 13.98
CA ALA A 102 16.49 -3.89 15.37
C ALA A 102 16.18 -5.29 15.93
N ARG A 103 15.13 -5.98 15.43
CA ARG A 103 14.79 -7.35 15.85
C ARG A 103 15.93 -8.36 15.70
N ARG A 104 16.82 -8.17 14.72
CA ARG A 104 17.99 -9.05 14.52
C ARG A 104 19.02 -8.88 15.65
N ASN A 105 18.99 -7.75 16.35
CA ASN A 105 19.91 -7.37 17.42
C ASN A 105 19.26 -7.49 18.82
N TYR A 106 18.01 -7.95 18.92
CA TYR A 106 17.35 -8.15 20.20
C TYR A 106 17.89 -9.41 20.91
N LEU A 107 18.99 -9.25 21.65
CA LEU A 107 19.59 -10.31 22.46
C LEU A 107 18.69 -10.78 23.62
N PHE A 108 17.67 -9.99 24.00
CA PHE A 108 16.88 -10.22 25.22
C PHE A 108 15.36 -10.32 24.99
N VAL A 109 14.88 -10.25 23.76
CA VAL A 109 13.44 -10.43 23.43
C VAL A 109 13.20 -11.89 23.04
N GLY A 110 13.36 -12.79 24.01
CA GLY A 110 13.19 -14.24 23.83
C GLY A 110 11.86 -14.82 24.33
N SER A 111 10.92 -13.97 24.76
CA SER A 111 9.62 -14.42 25.28
C SER A 111 8.50 -13.47 24.85
N ASP A 112 7.30 -14.00 24.65
CA ASP A 112 6.09 -13.24 24.31
C ASP A 112 5.84 -12.04 25.24
N ARG A 113 6.11 -12.22 26.54
CA ARG A 113 5.96 -11.15 27.53
C ARG A 113 6.88 -9.97 27.21
N ARG A 114 8.15 -10.24 26.89
CA ARG A 114 9.13 -9.20 26.54
C ARG A 114 8.83 -8.58 25.17
N GLY A 115 8.29 -9.37 24.24
CA GLY A 115 7.79 -8.87 22.95
C GLY A 115 6.67 -7.85 23.12
N ARG A 116 5.68 -8.14 23.98
CA ARG A 116 4.59 -7.20 24.29
C ARG A 116 5.11 -5.91 24.92
N VAL A 117 6.04 -6.00 25.87
CA VAL A 117 6.65 -4.82 26.50
C VAL A 117 7.38 -3.96 25.47
N ALA A 118 8.18 -4.57 24.59
CA ALA A 118 8.84 -3.87 23.50
C ALA A 118 7.84 -3.18 22.56
N ALA A 119 6.75 -3.88 22.19
CA ALA A 119 5.68 -3.31 21.37
C ALA A 119 5.04 -2.08 22.01
N THR A 120 4.75 -2.12 23.31
CA THR A 120 4.22 -0.96 24.05
C THR A 120 5.16 0.25 23.97
N TYR A 121 6.47 0.05 24.18
CA TYR A 121 7.45 1.13 24.06
C TYR A 121 7.54 1.69 22.64
N TYR A 122 7.59 0.82 21.62
CA TYR A 122 7.60 1.27 20.23
C TYR A 122 6.34 2.05 19.85
N SER A 123 5.17 1.58 20.27
CA SER A 123 3.92 2.31 20.06
C SER A 123 3.95 3.70 20.72
N LEU A 124 4.41 3.79 21.98
CA LEU A 124 4.53 5.06 22.68
C LEU A 124 5.47 6.04 21.95
N PHE A 125 6.66 5.58 21.55
CA PHE A 125 7.63 6.43 20.86
C PHE A 125 7.14 6.88 19.48
N GLU A 126 6.51 5.99 18.71
CA GLU A 126 5.94 6.37 17.41
C GLU A 126 4.74 7.31 17.56
N SER A 127 3.92 7.16 18.61
CA SER A 127 2.87 8.14 18.93
C SER A 127 3.45 9.51 19.27
N CYS A 128 4.50 9.59 20.10
CA CYS A 128 5.17 10.84 20.42
C CYS A 128 5.74 11.54 19.17
N LYS A 129 6.39 10.78 18.27
CA LYS A 129 6.89 11.32 16.99
C LYS A 129 5.76 11.84 16.10
N THR A 130 4.67 11.08 15.99
CA THR A 130 3.51 11.45 15.18
C THR A 130 2.87 12.75 15.69
N LEU A 131 2.85 12.95 17.02
CA LEU A 131 2.39 14.17 17.67
C LEU A 131 3.43 15.30 17.73
N GLN A 132 4.61 15.12 17.11
CA GLN A 132 5.71 16.10 17.09
C GLN A 132 6.22 16.51 18.48
N LEU A 133 6.14 15.60 19.46
CA LEU A 133 6.59 15.85 20.84
C LEU A 133 8.10 15.64 21.04
N THR A 134 8.78 15.10 20.03
CA THR A 134 10.22 14.86 20.03
C THR A 134 10.83 15.63 18.86
N GLN A 135 11.72 16.59 19.18
CA GLN A 135 12.55 17.32 18.20
C GLN A 135 13.64 16.45 17.61
#